data_AF-A0A7J9K7D2-F1
#
_entry.id   AF-A0A7J9K7D2-F1
#
_cell.length_a   1.000
_cell.length_b   1.000
_cell.length_c   1.000
_cell.angle_alpha   90.00
_cell.angle_beta   90.00
_cell.angle_gamma   90.00
#
_symmetry.space_group_name_H-M   'P 1'
#
loop_
_entity.id
_entity.type
_entity.pdbx_description
1 polymer ?
#
loop_
_entity_poly.entity_id
_entity_poly.type
_entity_poly.pdbx_seq_one_letter_code
_entity_poly.pdbx_strand_id
1 'polypeptide(L)'
;MGVVLIFPEGFELAPPDRIAPKTKEKIVNLPFQNYHPTKKNILVIGLVPGKKYSEITFPILSLDLASNKHVHFLKYPIYIGENRGRGQIYPNGNKSNN
;
A
#
# COMPACT_ATOMS: atom_id res chain seq x y z
N MET A 1 3.03 -10.03 8.60
CA MET A 1 2.87 -9.87 7.15
C MET A 1 3.17 -8.43 6.82
N GLY A 2 3.77 -8.20 5.66
CA GLY A 2 3.98 -6.87 5.11
C GLY A 2 3.69 -6.90 3.63
N VAL A 3 3.22 -5.77 3.10
CA VAL A 3 2.88 -5.61 1.69
C VAL A 3 3.40 -4.26 1.22
N VAL A 4 3.97 -4.23 0.02
CA VAL A 4 4.23 -3.02 -0.75
C VAL A 4 3.36 -3.04 -1.99
N LEU A 5 2.65 -1.95 -2.25
CA LEU A 5 1.93 -1.71 -3.49
C LEU A 5 2.51 -0.49 -4.20
N ILE A 6 2.73 -0.64 -5.49
CA ILE A 6 3.19 0.43 -6.36
C ILE A 6 2.08 0.71 -7.37
N PHE A 7 1.44 1.85 -7.19
CA PHE A 7 0.46 2.38 -8.11
C PHE A 7 1.10 3.28 -9.17
N PRO A 8 0.39 3.56 -10.27
CA PRO A 8 0.78 4.60 -11.21
C PRO A 8 0.88 5.96 -10.51
N GLU A 9 1.68 6.85 -11.07
CA GLU A 9 1.90 8.16 -10.49
C GLU A 9 0.59 8.96 -10.39
N GLY A 10 0.39 9.62 -9.24
CA GLY A 10 -0.78 10.43 -8.89
C GLY A 10 -1.94 9.66 -8.23
N PHE A 11 -1.91 8.33 -8.21
CA PHE A 11 -2.76 7.57 -7.29
C PHE A 11 -2.29 7.80 -5.85
N GLU A 12 -3.23 7.94 -4.92
CA GLU A 12 -2.91 8.12 -3.51
C GLU A 12 -3.92 7.40 -2.60
N LEU A 13 -3.57 7.27 -1.33
CA LEU A 13 -4.50 6.74 -0.32
C LEU A 13 -5.71 7.68 -0.21
N ALA A 14 -6.90 7.12 -0.24
CA ALA A 14 -8.12 7.91 -0.13
C ALA A 14 -8.19 8.61 1.24
N PRO A 15 -8.57 9.90 1.27
CA PRO A 15 -8.70 10.62 2.53
C PRO A 15 -9.89 10.08 3.33
N PRO A 16 -9.87 10.17 4.68
CA PRO A 16 -10.85 9.49 5.54
C PRO A 16 -12.31 9.87 5.29
N ASP A 17 -12.57 11.08 4.81
CA ASP A 17 -13.88 11.59 4.44
C ASP A 17 -14.50 10.86 3.23
N ARG A 18 -13.67 10.39 2.29
CA ARG A 18 -14.12 9.71 1.06
C ARG A 18 -14.31 8.20 1.19
N ILE A 19 -13.94 7.61 2.33
CA ILE A 19 -14.03 6.17 2.55
C ILE A 19 -15.43 5.81 3.08
N ALA A 20 -16.12 4.92 2.37
CA ALA A 20 -17.41 4.39 2.79
C ALA A 20 -17.32 3.70 4.18
N PRO A 21 -18.36 3.79 5.03
CA PRO A 21 -18.33 3.27 6.39
C PRO A 21 -18.01 1.76 6.46
N LYS A 22 -18.56 0.97 5.54
CA LYS A 22 -18.26 -0.46 5.41
C LYS A 22 -16.77 -0.75 5.13
N THR A 23 -16.11 0.11 4.35
CA THR A 23 -14.68 -0.03 4.06
C THR A 23 -13.84 0.49 5.21
N LYS A 24 -14.29 1.53 5.93
CA LYS A 24 -13.61 2.03 7.14
C LYS A 24 -13.42 0.94 8.18
N GLU A 25 -14.46 0.17 8.48
CA GLU A 25 -14.38 -0.92 9.46
C GLU A 25 -13.28 -1.96 9.13
N LYS A 26 -13.10 -2.27 7.84
CA LYS A 26 -12.06 -3.21 7.39
C LYS A 26 -10.64 -2.67 7.55
N ILE A 27 -10.46 -1.34 7.52
CA ILE A 27 -9.15 -0.69 7.51
C ILE A 27 -8.73 -0.06 8.84
N VAL A 28 -9.63 0.00 9.84
CA VAL A 28 -9.52 0.77 11.10
C VAL A 28 -8.22 0.55 11.89
N ASN A 29 -7.45 -0.52 11.63
CA ASN A 29 -6.21 -0.82 12.34
C ASN A 29 -5.03 -1.19 11.41
N LEU A 30 -5.08 -0.78 10.14
CA LEU A 30 -3.98 -1.03 9.20
C LEU A 30 -3.05 0.20 9.13
N PRO A 31 -1.74 0.06 9.42
CA PRO A 31 -0.80 1.15 9.33
C PRO A 31 -0.38 1.38 7.87
N PHE A 32 -1.11 2.23 7.16
CA PHE A 32 -0.70 2.69 5.83
C PHE A 32 0.44 3.71 5.96
N GLN A 33 1.53 3.48 5.25
CA GLN A 33 2.65 4.40 5.17
C GLN A 33 3.04 4.63 3.71
N ASN A 34 3.44 5.86 3.40
CA ASN A 34 4.07 6.13 2.11
C ASN A 34 5.53 5.68 2.17
N TYR A 35 6.00 5.02 1.11
CA TYR A 35 7.42 4.62 1.03
C TYR A 35 8.35 5.83 1.09
N HIS A 36 7.93 6.96 0.53
CA HIS A 36 8.67 8.22 0.54
C HIS A 36 7.70 9.41 0.63
N PRO A 37 8.04 10.52 1.32
CA PRO A 37 7.15 11.67 1.45
C PRO A 37 6.65 12.25 0.12
N THR A 38 7.48 12.21 -0.92
CA THR A 38 7.12 12.71 -2.27
C THR A 38 6.43 11.66 -3.15
N LYS A 39 6.54 10.37 -2.84
CA LYS A 39 6.00 9.28 -3.66
C LYS A 39 4.77 8.68 -2.97
N LYS A 40 3.64 9.37 -3.10
CA LYS A 40 2.35 8.96 -2.50
C LYS A 40 1.72 7.72 -3.12
N ASN A 41 2.14 7.36 -4.33
CA ASN A 41 1.66 6.20 -5.07
C ASN A 41 2.28 4.87 -4.62
N ILE A 42 3.33 4.91 -3.78
CA ILE A 42 3.96 3.72 -3.23
C ILE A 42 3.56 3.58 -1.77
N LEU A 43 2.74 2.57 -1.50
CA LEU A 43 2.19 2.30 -0.18
C LEU A 43 2.86 1.08 0.42
N VAL A 44 3.25 1.20 1.69
CA VAL A 44 3.81 0.14 2.50
C VAL A 44 2.88 -0.11 3.68
N ILE A 45 2.59 -1.38 3.93
CA ILE A 45 1.89 -1.84 5.12
C ILE A 45 2.76 -2.88 5.81
N GLY A 46 2.96 -2.73 7.12
CA GLY A 46 3.62 -3.74 7.94
C GLY A 46 4.19 -3.16 9.23
N LEU A 47 4.42 -3.98 10.26
CA LEU A 47 4.17 -5.42 10.36
C LEU A 47 2.74 -5.68 10.89
N VAL A 48 1.92 -6.45 10.17
CA VAL A 48 0.56 -6.83 10.64
C VAL A 48 0.47 -8.32 11.03
N PRO A 49 -0.34 -8.67 12.06
CA PRO A 49 -0.57 -10.07 12.44
C PRO A 49 -1.28 -10.86 11.33
N GLY A 50 -0.59 -11.81 10.70
CA GLY A 50 -1.13 -12.55 9.54
C GLY A 50 -2.35 -13.43 9.87
N LYS A 51 -2.52 -13.87 11.13
CA LYS A 51 -3.73 -14.62 11.55
C LYS A 51 -4.98 -13.75 11.56
N LYS A 52 -4.83 -12.44 11.81
CA LYS A 52 -5.93 -11.48 11.87
C LYS A 52 -6.26 -10.90 10.50
N TYR A 53 -5.24 -10.73 9.66
CA TYR A 53 -5.34 -10.13 8.34
C TYR A 53 -5.02 -11.15 7.25
N SER A 54 -6.01 -11.96 6.89
CA SER A 54 -5.95 -12.82 5.70
C SER A 54 -6.20 -12.04 4.41
N GLU A 55 -6.97 -10.95 4.51
CA GLU A 55 -7.26 -10.03 3.42
C GLU A 55 -6.93 -8.60 3.87
N ILE A 56 -6.33 -7.82 2.97
CA ILE A 56 -6.05 -6.41 3.18
C ILE A 56 -6.75 -5.62 2.08
N THR A 57 -7.58 -4.65 2.48
CA THR A 57 -8.27 -3.75 1.57
C THR A 57 -7.55 -2.41 1.53
N PHE A 58 -7.20 -1.95 0.33
CA PHE A 58 -6.56 -0.64 0.11
C PHE A 58 -7.59 0.36 -0.43
N PRO A 59 -7.94 1.42 0.33
CA PRO A 59 -8.81 2.47 -0.18
C PRO A 59 -7.97 3.45 -1.01
N ILE A 60 -8.01 3.31 -2.33
CA ILE A 60 -7.21 4.14 -3.25
C ILE A 60 -8.10 5.17 -3.93
N LEU A 61 -7.61 6.40 -4.00
CA LEU A 61 -8.20 7.45 -4.81
C LEU A 61 -7.50 7.47 -6.17
N SER A 62 -8.30 7.34 -7.24
CA SER A 62 -7.82 7.53 -8.61
C SER A 62 -7.54 9.00 -8.88
N LEU A 63 -6.69 9.27 -9.87
CA LEU A 63 -6.51 10.64 -10.35
C LEU A 63 -7.80 11.23 -10.91
N ASP A 64 -7.91 12.54 -10.73
CA ASP A 64 -8.75 13.37 -11.56
C ASP A 64 -7.96 13.88 -12.78
N LEU A 65 -8.45 13.50 -13.97
CA LEU A 65 -7.82 13.81 -15.26
C LEU A 65 -8.16 15.22 -15.74
N ALA A 66 -9.21 15.84 -15.20
CA ALA A 66 -9.56 17.22 -15.52
C ALA A 66 -8.53 18.20 -14.94
N SER A 67 -7.92 17.85 -13.80
CA SER A 67 -6.94 18.69 -13.10
C SER A 67 -5.49 18.38 -13.46
N ASN A 68 -5.18 17.19 -13.99
CA ASN A 68 -3.79 16.78 -14.27
C ASN A 68 -3.57 16.33 -15.73
N LYS A 69 -2.90 17.18 -16.52
CA LYS A 69 -2.65 16.96 -17.96
C LYS A 69 -1.64 15.85 -18.27
N HIS A 70 -0.89 15.38 -17.28
CA HIS A 70 0.16 14.36 -17.47
C HIS A 70 -0.34 12.92 -17.34
N VAL A 71 -1.61 12.72 -16.99
CA VAL A 71 -2.21 11.40 -16.87
C VAL A 71 -3.24 11.21 -17.99
N HIS A 72 -3.31 9.99 -18.51
CA HIS A 72 -4.19 9.62 -19.62
C HIS A 72 -5.08 8.43 -19.23
N PHE A 73 -6.23 8.30 -19.88
CA PHE A 73 -7.05 7.08 -19.78
C PHE A 73 -6.37 5.93 -20.53
N LEU A 74 -5.53 5.18 -19.83
CA LEU A 74 -4.79 4.04 -20.36
C LEU A 74 -4.83 2.88 -19.37
N LYS A 75 -4.36 1.72 -19.83
CA LYS A 75 -4.14 0.56 -18.97
C LYS A 75 -2.79 0.73 -18.27
N TYR A 76 -2.82 0.84 -16.95
CA TYR A 76 -1.61 0.93 -16.15
C TYR A 76 -1.35 -0.37 -15.38
N PRO A 77 -0.07 -0.77 -15.23
CA PRO A 77 0.30 -1.86 -14.35
C PRO A 77 0.19 -1.45 -12.88
N ILE A 78 -0.11 -2.42 -12.02
CA ILE A 78 -0.02 -2.29 -10.56
C ILE A 78 0.90 -3.40 -10.10
N TYR A 79 1.91 -3.06 -9.30
CA TYR A 79 2.87 -4.03 -8.77
C TYR A 79 2.62 -4.26 -7.28
N ILE A 80 2.71 -5.52 -6.87
CA ILE A 80 2.45 -5.96 -5.50
C ILE A 80 3.62 -6.84 -5.06
N GLY A 81 4.19 -6.50 -3.91
CA GLY A 81 5.16 -7.34 -3.20
C GLY A 81 4.62 -7.68 -1.82
N GLU A 82 4.53 -8.95 -1.49
CA GLU A 82 4.07 -9.41 -0.18
C GLU A 82 5.17 -10.21 0.52
N ASN A 83 5.24 -10.08 1.83
CA ASN A 83 6.11 -10.88 2.67
C ASN A 83 5.36 -11.45 3.90
N ARG A 84 5.60 -12.74 4.16
CA ARG A 84 5.18 -13.43 5.37
C ARG A 84 6.36 -14.18 5.98
N GLY A 85 6.55 -14.04 7.29
CA GLY A 85 7.64 -14.67 8.02
C GLY A 85 8.85 -13.76 8.21
N ARG A 86 9.94 -14.33 8.74
CA ARG A 86 11.20 -13.62 8.95
C ARG A 86 12.08 -13.75 7.70
N GLY A 87 12.83 -12.69 7.39
CA GLY A 87 13.83 -12.74 6.33
C GLY A 87 15.04 -13.58 6.72
N GLN A 88 15.80 -14.03 5.72
CA GLN A 88 17.01 -14.85 5.89
C GLN A 88 18.25 -14.01 6.21
N ILE A 89 18.26 -12.73 5.81
CA ILE A 89 19.44 -11.85 5.89
C ILE A 89 19.03 -10.52 6.51
N TYR A 90 19.85 -10.03 7.44
CA TYR A 90 19.69 -8.72 8.05
C TYR A 90 20.28 -7.61 7.16
N PRO A 91 19.91 -6.33 7.36
CA PRO A 91 20.46 -5.22 6.58
C PRO A 91 21.99 -5.08 6.63
N ASN A 92 22.64 -5.60 7.68
CA ASN A 92 24.09 -5.65 7.81
C ASN A 92 24.76 -6.85 7.12
N GLY A 93 23.99 -7.69 6.42
CA GLY A 93 24.49 -8.88 5.69
C GLY A 93 24.56 -10.16 6.52
N ASN A 94 24.31 -10.12 7.83
CA ASN A 94 24.35 -11.32 8.66
C ASN A 94 23.13 -12.23 8.40
N LYS A 95 23.33 -13.54 8.52
CA LYS A 95 22.23 -14.53 8.42
C LYS A 95 21.33 -14.48 9.66
N SER A 96 20.04 -14.74 9.47
CA SER A 96 19.09 -14.95 10.56
C SER A 96 19.08 -16.42 10.99
N ASN A 97 18.31 -16.73 12.04
CA ASN A 97 18.08 -18.09 12.53
C ASN A 97 16.81 -18.74 11.93
N ASN A 98 16.30 -18.18 10.82
CA ASN A 98 15.18 -18.73 10.08
C ASN A 98 15.68 -19.41 8.81
#